data_AF-X1MMI7-F1
#
_entry.id   AF-X1MMI7-F1
#
_cell.length_a   1.000
_cell.length_b   1.000
_cell.length_c   1.000
_cell.angle_alpha   90.00
_cell.angle_beta   90.00
_cell.angle_gamma   90.00
#
_symmetry.space_group_name_H-M   'P 1'
#
loop_
_entity.id
_entity.type
_entity.pdbx_description
1 polymer ?
#
loop_
_entity_poly.entity_id
_entity_poly.type
_entity_poly.pdbx_seq_one_letter_code
_entity_poly.pdbx_strand_id
1 'polypeptide(L)'
;MLYGNEIATPSARNDIEKGARNDTKGLSLRGVPSAREGTRRSNLVKVTEVWTAKNFELFLDNDRIESKPNPYGFIPFIIFPNLREPKQFWGTSDIPSIKQPQRELNRAVSQLSRILELSGNPIAVLENIGSSEDIQVQPGAVWTIPEDAKAYLL
;
A
#
# COMPACT_ATOMS: atom_id res chain seq x y z
N MET A 1 8.08 -15.20 -9.74
CA MET A 1 8.89 -14.69 -8.62
C MET A 1 8.24 -13.39 -8.19
N LEU A 2 7.68 -13.36 -6.97
CA LEU A 2 6.88 -12.25 -6.44
C LEU A 2 7.82 -11.15 -5.91
N TYR A 3 7.62 -9.90 -6.33
CA TYR A 3 8.26 -8.75 -5.69
C TYR A 3 7.46 -8.37 -4.45
N GLY A 4 8.02 -8.61 -3.26
CA GLY A 4 7.57 -8.05 -2.00
C GLY A 4 8.34 -6.75 -1.72
N ASN A 5 7.61 -5.65 -1.57
CA ASN A 5 8.15 -4.41 -1.03
C ASN A 5 8.04 -4.47 0.50
N GLU A 6 9.18 -4.63 1.18
CA GLU A 6 9.32 -4.31 2.59
C GLU A 6 9.38 -2.79 2.75
N ILE A 7 8.46 -2.22 3.54
CA ILE A 7 8.60 -0.88 4.09
C ILE A 7 8.70 -1.05 5.60
N ALA A 8 9.92 -0.91 6.10
CA ALA A 8 10.21 -0.81 7.52
C ALA A 8 9.90 0.61 8.01
N THR A 9 9.18 0.72 9.12
CA THR A 9 9.04 1.96 9.91
C THR A 9 9.55 1.67 11.32
N PRO A 10 10.54 2.40 11.86
CA PRO A 10 10.92 2.28 13.26
C PRO A 10 10.20 3.38 14.06
N SER A 11 9.55 3.02 15.16
CA SER A 11 9.22 3.99 16.21
C SER A 11 9.42 3.36 17.57
N ALA A 12 10.46 3.83 18.24
CA ALA A 12 10.79 3.54 19.61
C ALA A 12 9.80 4.25 20.56
N ARG A 13 9.48 3.61 21.69
CA ARG A 13 9.32 4.26 22.99
C ARG A 13 9.38 3.22 24.10
N ASN A 14 10.33 3.44 25.00
CA ASN A 14 10.51 2.76 26.27
C ASN A 14 9.29 2.95 27.15
N ASP A 15 8.99 1.97 28.02
CA ASP A 15 8.63 2.27 29.40
C ASP A 15 9.14 1.17 30.34
N ILE A 16 9.72 1.66 31.42
CA ILE A 16 10.45 0.97 32.48
C ILE A 16 9.44 0.56 33.54
N GLU A 17 9.51 -0.66 34.05
CA GLU A 17 9.18 -0.90 35.46
C GLU A 17 9.96 -2.06 36.07
N LYS A 18 10.41 -1.81 37.30
CA LYS A 18 11.41 -2.56 38.05
C LYS A 18 10.77 -3.68 38.89
N GLY A 19 11.44 -4.83 38.92
CA GLY A 19 11.94 -5.45 40.15
C GLY A 19 10.98 -6.25 41.05
N ALA A 20 11.21 -7.56 41.13
CA ALA A 20 11.23 -8.30 42.40
C ALA A 20 11.98 -9.63 42.21
N ARG A 21 12.91 -9.92 43.11
CA ARG A 21 13.70 -11.16 43.15
C ARG A 21 12.99 -12.23 44.00
N ASN A 22 13.26 -13.49 43.65
CA ASN A 22 13.57 -14.66 44.50
C ASN A 22 12.71 -15.91 44.21
N ASP A 23 13.44 -16.93 43.74
CA ASP A 23 13.51 -18.30 44.26
C ASP A 23 12.20 -19.03 44.61
N THR A 24 11.84 -20.05 43.84
CA THR A 24 12.00 -21.47 44.24
C THR A 24 11.25 -22.43 43.30
N LYS A 25 11.88 -23.60 43.13
CA LYS A 25 11.29 -24.93 42.89
C LYS A 25 10.62 -25.19 41.53
N GLY A 26 11.25 -26.13 40.82
CA GLY A 26 10.67 -26.75 39.65
C GLY A 26 9.34 -27.42 39.94
N LEU A 27 8.43 -27.28 38.98
CA LEU A 27 7.36 -28.22 38.76
C LEU A 27 7.12 -28.30 37.25
N SER A 28 7.53 -29.43 36.67
CA SER A 28 7.20 -29.83 35.31
C SER A 28 5.68 -29.82 35.16
N LEU A 29 5.15 -28.96 34.29
CA LEU A 29 3.77 -29.03 33.85
C LEU A 29 3.71 -29.21 32.34
N ARG A 30 3.17 -30.38 31.98
CA ARG A 30 2.78 -30.82 30.65
C ARG A 30 1.89 -29.76 29.97
N GLY A 31 2.09 -29.67 28.66
CA GLY A 31 1.22 -29.12 27.61
C GLY A 31 -0.07 -28.41 28.06
N VAL A 32 -0.05 -27.09 27.95
CA VAL A 32 -1.27 -26.29 27.84
C VAL A 32 -1.78 -26.42 26.39
N PRO A 33 -3.05 -26.79 26.14
CA PRO A 33 -3.62 -26.70 24.81
C PRO A 33 -3.88 -25.22 24.52
N SER A 34 -3.07 -24.62 23.63
CA SER A 34 -3.36 -23.29 23.10
C SER A 34 -4.70 -23.33 22.38
N ALA A 35 -5.62 -22.48 22.83
CA ALA A 35 -6.94 -22.27 22.27
C ALA A 35 -6.86 -22.13 20.74
N ARG A 36 -7.68 -22.90 20.03
CA ARG A 36 -7.92 -22.73 18.59
C ARG A 36 -8.73 -21.46 18.41
N GLU A 37 -8.02 -20.35 18.28
CA GLU A 37 -8.61 -19.12 17.80
C GLU A 37 -8.96 -19.32 16.33
N GLY A 38 -10.27 -19.29 16.06
CA GLY A 38 -10.85 -19.52 14.75
C GLY A 38 -10.54 -18.39 13.79
N THR A 39 -9.33 -18.36 13.25
CA THR A 39 -9.04 -17.63 12.02
C THR A 39 -9.60 -18.47 10.88
N ARG A 40 -10.57 -17.94 10.11
CA ARG A 40 -10.89 -18.48 8.79
C ARG A 40 -9.60 -18.45 7.98
N ARG A 41 -8.85 -19.56 7.96
CA ARG A 41 -7.72 -19.73 7.06
C ARG A 41 -8.31 -19.65 5.67
N SER A 42 -7.92 -18.64 4.92
CA SER A 42 -8.11 -18.69 3.48
C SER A 42 -7.40 -19.96 3.02
N ASN A 43 -8.16 -20.94 2.53
CA ASN A 43 -7.60 -22.16 1.93
C ASN A 43 -7.00 -21.79 0.56
N LEU A 44 -5.98 -20.94 0.58
CA LEU A 44 -5.16 -20.65 -0.58
C LEU A 44 -4.19 -21.81 -0.72
N VAL A 45 -4.29 -22.51 -1.84
CA VAL A 45 -3.40 -23.61 -2.19
C VAL A 45 -2.63 -23.19 -3.44
N LYS A 46 -1.32 -23.40 -3.45
CA LYS A 46 -0.48 -23.04 -4.60
C LYS A 46 -0.43 -24.21 -5.57
N VAL A 47 -1.00 -24.03 -6.75
CA VAL A 47 -0.86 -25.02 -7.84
C VAL A 47 0.33 -24.63 -8.70
N THR A 48 1.27 -25.56 -8.91
CA THR A 48 2.43 -25.36 -9.79
C THR A 48 2.43 -26.42 -10.89
N GLU A 49 2.46 -25.96 -12.14
CA GLU A 49 2.57 -26.84 -13.31
C GLU A 49 3.97 -26.72 -13.91
N VAL A 50 4.61 -27.87 -14.14
CA VAL A 50 5.91 -27.94 -14.79
C VAL A 50 5.73 -28.61 -16.15
N TRP A 51 5.95 -27.82 -17.20
CA TRP A 51 5.83 -28.24 -18.59
C TRP A 51 7.21 -28.43 -19.21
N THR A 52 7.49 -29.64 -19.69
CA THR A 52 8.66 -29.94 -20.53
C THR A 52 8.20 -30.44 -21.89
N ALA A 53 9.10 -30.55 -22.86
CA ALA A 53 8.73 -31.12 -24.17
C ALA A 53 8.17 -32.56 -24.06
N LYS A 54 8.55 -33.32 -23.03
CA LYS A 54 8.19 -34.74 -22.89
C LYS A 54 7.19 -35.03 -21.79
N ASN A 55 7.20 -34.27 -20.70
CA ASN A 55 6.45 -34.56 -19.47
C ASN A 55 5.69 -33.32 -18.99
N PHE A 56 4.58 -33.57 -18.31
CA PHE A 56 3.80 -32.63 -17.53
C PHE A 56 3.75 -33.10 -16.07
N GLU A 57 4.09 -32.23 -15.14
CA GLU A 57 4.03 -32.51 -13.70
C GLU A 57 3.19 -31.45 -12.98
N LEU A 58 2.33 -31.89 -12.06
CA LEU A 58 1.45 -31.04 -11.25
C LEU A 58 1.83 -31.16 -9.78
N PHE A 59 2.05 -30.01 -9.14
CA PHE A 59 2.33 -29.89 -7.73
C PHE A 59 1.24 -29.09 -7.02
N LEU A 60 0.81 -29.58 -5.86
CA LEU A 60 0.00 -28.84 -4.89
C LEU A 60 0.91 -28.45 -3.73
N ASP A 61 1.07 -27.15 -3.53
CA ASP A 61 2.09 -26.52 -2.69
C ASP A 61 3.51 -26.93 -3.10
N ASN A 62 4.03 -28.00 -2.51
CA ASN A 62 5.32 -28.61 -2.86
C ASN A 62 5.23 -30.13 -3.09
N ASP A 63 4.04 -30.71 -2.94
CA ASP A 63 3.82 -32.14 -3.11
C ASP A 63 3.42 -32.43 -4.56
N ARG A 64 4.13 -33.38 -5.18
CA ARG A 64 3.82 -33.80 -6.55
C ARG A 64 2.59 -34.71 -6.55
N ILE A 65 1.55 -34.29 -7.25
CA ILE A 65 0.26 -34.97 -7.31
C ILE A 65 0.08 -35.75 -8.61
N GLU A 66 0.60 -35.22 -9.72
CA GLU A 66 0.48 -35.87 -11.03
C GLU A 66 1.79 -35.77 -11.80
N SER A 67 2.08 -36.81 -12.58
CA SER A 67 3.17 -36.82 -13.55
C SER A 67 2.72 -37.68 -14.74
N LYS A 68 2.58 -37.08 -15.91
CA LYS A 68 2.19 -37.75 -17.16
C LYS A 68 3.05 -37.31 -18.33
N PRO A 69 3.10 -38.07 -19.44
CA PRO A 69 3.67 -37.57 -20.68
C PRO A 69 2.97 -36.27 -21.11
N ASN A 70 3.72 -35.34 -21.69
CA ASN A 70 3.18 -34.08 -22.21
C ASN A 70 2.21 -34.41 -23.36
N PRO A 71 0.91 -34.07 -23.25
CA PRO A 71 -0.09 -34.36 -24.28
C PRO A 71 0.22 -33.73 -25.65
N TYR A 72 0.93 -32.60 -25.66
CA TYR A 72 1.24 -31.86 -26.87
C TYR A 72 2.53 -32.32 -27.55
N GLY A 73 3.45 -32.98 -26.84
CA GLY A 73 4.78 -33.33 -27.36
C GLY A 73 5.70 -32.14 -27.64
N PHE A 74 5.27 -30.93 -27.30
CA PHE A 74 6.04 -29.68 -27.31
C PHE A 74 5.53 -28.74 -26.21
N ILE A 75 6.26 -27.66 -25.93
CA ILE A 75 5.87 -26.68 -24.89
C ILE A 75 4.83 -25.72 -25.49
N PRO A 76 3.57 -25.68 -24.99
CA PRO A 76 2.50 -24.89 -25.62
C PRO A 76 2.54 -23.39 -25.31
N PHE A 77 3.55 -22.93 -24.57
CA PHE A 77 3.69 -21.53 -24.16
C PHE A 77 4.69 -20.81 -25.06
N ILE A 78 4.25 -19.69 -25.63
CA ILE A 78 5.10 -18.78 -26.41
C ILE A 78 5.35 -17.54 -25.56
N ILE A 79 6.62 -17.23 -25.34
CA ILE A 79 6.98 -15.98 -24.66
C ILE A 79 7.04 -14.89 -25.71
N PHE A 80 6.18 -13.89 -25.54
CA PHE A 80 6.08 -12.75 -26.43
C PHE A 80 6.57 -11.47 -25.74
N PRO A 81 7.87 -11.14 -25.85
CA PRO A 81 8.43 -9.92 -25.26
C PRO A 81 7.98 -8.68 -26.03
N ASN A 82 7.59 -7.61 -25.34
CA ASN A 82 7.22 -6.32 -25.97
C ASN A 82 8.43 -5.70 -26.69
N LEU A 83 9.51 -5.43 -25.94
CA LEU A 83 10.82 -5.09 -26.50
C LEU A 83 11.82 -6.21 -26.18
N ARG A 84 12.50 -6.74 -27.21
CA ARG A 84 13.50 -7.80 -27.05
C ARG A 84 14.83 -7.23 -26.59
N GLU A 85 15.40 -7.81 -25.55
CA GLU A 85 16.77 -7.52 -25.12
C GLU A 85 17.70 -8.72 -25.39
N PRO A 86 18.91 -8.51 -25.93
CA PRO A 86 19.86 -9.58 -26.13
C PRO A 86 20.22 -10.28 -24.81
N LYS A 87 20.33 -11.62 -24.84
CA LYS A 87 20.70 -12.46 -23.69
C LYS A 87 19.71 -12.42 -22.51
N GLN A 88 18.53 -11.82 -22.69
CA GLN A 88 17.44 -11.87 -21.73
C GLN A 88 16.33 -12.78 -22.22
N PHE A 89 15.78 -13.57 -21.32
CA PHE A 89 14.62 -14.42 -21.61
C PHE A 89 13.33 -13.60 -21.65
N TRP A 90 13.25 -12.56 -20.82
CA TRP A 90 12.12 -11.64 -20.75
C TRP A 90 12.37 -10.40 -21.60
N GLY A 91 11.29 -9.80 -22.09
CA GLY A 91 11.35 -8.50 -22.74
C GLY A 91 11.28 -7.35 -21.75
N THR A 92 11.63 -6.17 -22.23
CA THR A 92 11.46 -4.92 -21.50
C THR A 92 10.16 -4.24 -21.93
N SER A 93 9.52 -3.56 -21.00
CA SER A 93 8.36 -2.72 -21.29
C SER A 93 8.83 -1.43 -21.96
N ASP A 94 8.00 -0.84 -22.81
CA ASP A 94 8.11 0.50 -23.40
C ASP A 94 7.73 1.63 -22.42
N ILE A 95 7.00 1.30 -21.35
CA ILE A 95 6.55 2.22 -20.29
C ILE A 95 7.68 2.97 -19.56
N PRO A 96 8.87 2.40 -19.29
CA PRO A 96 9.93 3.10 -18.55
C PRO A 96 10.29 4.46 -19.15
N SER A 97 10.21 4.61 -20.48
CA SER A 97 10.49 5.86 -21.18
C SER A 97 9.51 7.00 -20.82
N ILE A 98 8.23 6.66 -20.60
CA ILE A 98 7.16 7.63 -20.28
C ILE A 98 6.90 7.75 -18.79
N LYS A 99 7.47 6.86 -17.97
CA LYS A 99 7.21 6.81 -16.52
C LYS A 99 7.55 8.13 -15.82
N GLN A 100 8.67 8.75 -16.19
CA GLN A 100 9.10 10.00 -15.56
C GLN A 100 8.20 11.19 -15.96
N PRO A 101 7.92 11.44 -17.26
CA PRO A 101 6.92 12.42 -17.66
C PRO A 101 5.55 12.23 -16.98
N GLN A 102 5.07 10.99 -16.89
CA GLN A 102 3.78 10.68 -16.24
C GLN A 102 3.78 11.04 -14.75
N ARG A 103 4.90 10.85 -14.04
CA ARG A 103 5.03 11.24 -12.64
C ARG A 103 5.00 12.76 -12.45
N GLU A 104 5.69 13.50 -13.31
CA GLU A 104 5.69 14.96 -13.26
C GLU A 104 4.30 15.52 -13.61
N LEU A 105 3.62 14.93 -14.59
CA LEU A 105 2.23 15.29 -14.90
C LEU A 105 1.32 15.05 -13.69
N ASN A 106 1.38 13.87 -13.07
CA ASN A 106 0.57 13.56 -11.89
C ASN A 106 0.85 14.52 -10.73
N ARG A 107 2.12 14.90 -10.54
CA ARG A 107 2.51 15.89 -9.54
C ARG A 107 1.91 17.27 -9.85
N ALA A 108 2.05 17.76 -11.07
CA ALA A 108 1.53 19.06 -11.49
C ALA A 108 0.01 19.13 -11.39
N VAL A 109 -0.69 18.08 -11.85
CA VAL A 109 -2.17 18.00 -11.77
C VAL A 109 -2.63 18.00 -10.31
N SER A 110 -1.92 17.27 -9.44
CA SER A 110 -2.23 17.25 -8.00
C SER A 110 -1.99 18.62 -7.34
N GLN A 111 -0.95 19.35 -7.76
CA GLN A 111 -0.71 20.72 -7.30
C GLN A 111 -1.80 21.68 -7.78
N LEU A 112 -2.24 21.57 -9.03
CA LEU A 112 -3.34 22.36 -9.56
C LEU A 112 -4.64 22.08 -8.80
N SER A 113 -4.97 20.82 -8.52
CA SER A 113 -6.13 20.46 -7.69
C SER A 113 -6.09 21.15 -6.33
N ARG A 114 -4.94 21.10 -5.66
CA ARG A 114 -4.77 21.75 -4.35
C ARG A 114 -4.90 23.28 -4.42
N ILE A 115 -4.38 23.92 -5.47
CA ILE A 115 -4.55 25.36 -5.67
C ILE A 115 -6.02 25.69 -5.89
N LEU A 116 -6.71 24.91 -6.73
CA LEU A 116 -8.13 25.10 -6.98
C LEU A 116 -8.97 24.93 -5.72
N GLU A 117 -8.69 23.90 -4.90
CA GLU A 117 -9.33 23.68 -3.61
C GLU A 117 -9.17 24.88 -2.65
N LEU A 118 -7.96 25.44 -2.54
CA LEU A 118 -7.71 26.61 -1.70
C LEU A 118 -8.36 27.88 -2.25
N SER A 119 -8.28 28.11 -3.57
CA SER A 119 -8.89 29.28 -4.22
C SER A 119 -10.43 29.25 -4.21
N GLY A 120 -11.01 28.05 -4.21
CA GLY A 120 -12.45 27.85 -4.13
C GLY A 120 -13.02 28.03 -2.72
N ASN A 121 -12.15 28.10 -1.70
CA ASN A 121 -12.52 28.36 -0.32
C ASN A 121 -11.48 29.30 0.34
N PRO A 122 -11.42 30.58 -0.08
CA PRO A 122 -10.41 31.51 0.40
C PRO A 122 -10.59 31.77 1.90
N ILE A 123 -9.47 31.88 2.61
CA ILE A 123 -9.48 32.20 4.03
C ILE A 123 -9.63 33.70 4.19
N ALA A 124 -10.72 34.14 4.81
CA ALA A 124 -10.89 35.54 5.21
C ALA A 124 -10.21 35.78 6.56
N VAL A 125 -9.27 36.72 6.59
CA VAL A 125 -8.64 37.18 7.84
C VAL A 125 -9.25 38.51 8.23
N LEU A 126 -9.77 38.57 9.45
CA LEU A 126 -10.43 39.75 10.01
C LEU A 126 -9.62 40.24 11.21
N GLU A 127 -9.18 41.49 11.16
CA GLU A 127 -8.42 42.14 12.23
C GLU A 127 -9.31 43.13 12.99
N ASN A 128 -9.15 43.18 14.31
CA ASN A 128 -9.83 44.13 15.21
C ASN A 128 -11.36 43.93 15.38
N ILE A 129 -11.84 42.68 15.34
CA ILE A 129 -13.23 42.30 15.68
C ILE A 129 -13.31 41.69 17.09
N GLY A 130 -14.30 42.13 17.89
CA GLY A 130 -14.43 41.78 19.31
C GLY A 130 -15.10 40.43 19.62
N SER A 131 -15.80 39.81 18.66
CA SER A 131 -16.39 38.47 18.80
C SER A 131 -16.54 37.84 17.41
N SER A 132 -16.19 36.55 17.30
CA SER A 132 -16.16 35.77 16.06
C SER A 132 -17.44 34.97 15.80
N GLU A 133 -18.46 35.07 16.67
CA GLU A 133 -19.63 34.18 16.64
C GLU A 133 -20.64 34.47 15.51
N ASP A 134 -20.71 35.70 14.97
CA ASP A 134 -21.71 36.11 13.97
C ASP A 134 -21.24 36.04 12.51
N ILE A 135 -20.02 35.56 12.25
CA ILE A 135 -19.40 35.59 10.91
C ILE A 135 -19.57 34.23 10.24
N GLN A 136 -20.74 34.01 9.64
CA GLN A 136 -20.97 32.85 8.79
C GLN A 136 -20.49 33.12 7.36
N VAL A 137 -19.59 32.26 6.87
CA VAL A 137 -19.13 32.28 5.47
C VAL A 137 -20.16 31.52 4.64
N GLN A 138 -21.13 32.24 4.07
CA GLN A 138 -22.09 31.71 3.09
C GLN A 138 -22.10 32.57 1.83
N PRO A 139 -22.37 31.99 0.64
CA PRO A 139 -22.50 32.76 -0.60
C PRO A 139 -23.55 33.87 -0.45
N GLY A 140 -23.16 35.14 -0.66
CA GLY A 140 -24.05 36.30 -0.55
C GLY A 140 -24.18 36.91 0.85
N ALA A 141 -23.43 36.44 1.85
CA ALA A 141 -23.38 37.06 3.16
C ALA A 141 -22.66 38.43 3.09
N VAL A 142 -23.29 39.47 3.63
CA VAL A 142 -22.72 40.81 3.77
C VAL A 142 -22.24 40.98 5.21
N TRP A 143 -20.95 41.24 5.41
CA TRP A 143 -20.38 41.48 6.73
C TRP A 143 -20.36 42.98 7.05
N THR A 144 -20.94 43.36 8.18
CA THR A 144 -20.82 44.71 8.74
C THR A 144 -19.63 44.76 9.68
N ILE A 145 -18.56 45.40 9.24
CA ILE A 145 -17.30 45.50 9.97
C ILE A 145 -17.20 46.91 10.62
N PRO A 146 -16.70 47.05 11.86
CA PRO A 146 -16.43 48.34 12.50
C PRO A 146 -15.49 49.26 11.69
N GLU A 147 -15.56 50.57 11.92
CA GLU A 147 -14.80 51.58 11.15
C GLU A 147 -13.26 51.43 11.29
N ASP A 148 -12.79 50.78 12.35
CA ASP A 148 -11.38 50.50 12.66
C ASP A 148 -10.90 49.08 12.31
N ALA A 149 -11.77 48.25 11.73
CA ALA A 149 -11.47 46.86 11.39
C ALA A 149 -11.18 46.67 9.89
N LYS A 150 -10.30 45.70 9.60
CA LYS A 150 -9.81 45.43 8.24
C LYS A 150 -10.00 43.96 7.89
N ALA A 151 -10.38 43.72 6.64
CA ALA A 151 -10.57 42.38 6.09
C ALA A 151 -9.65 42.18 4.88
N TYR A 152 -8.94 41.05 4.89
CA TYR A 152 -8.08 40.65 3.78
C TYR A 152 -8.41 39.21 3.35
N LEU A 153 -8.39 38.99 2.03
CA LEU A 153 -8.48 37.67 1.42
C LEU A 153 -7.06 37.24 1.04
N LEU A 154 -6.70 35.99 1.36
CA LEU A 154 -5.44 35.36 1.00
C LEU A 154 -5.62 34.28 -0.07
#